data_AF-A0A0F3RM66-F1
#
_entry.id   AF-A0A0F3RM66-F1
#
_cell.length_a   1.000
_cell.length_b   1.000
_cell.length_c   1.000
_cell.angle_alpha   90.00
_cell.angle_beta   90.00
_cell.angle_gamma   90.00
#
_symmetry.space_group_name_H-M   'P 1'
#
loop_
_entity.id
_entity.type
_entity.pdbx_description
1 polymer ?
#
loop_
_entity_poly.entity_id
_entity_poly.type
_entity_poly.pdbx_seq_one_letter_code
_entity_poly.pdbx_strand_id
1 'polypeptide(L)'
;MSIRVLRFMIGLIALVKFSDIYAVEYELEANNLLKLEISDSVPTRINLKDEKINDILVYPQNTVEVVVHESGYLFIAPRQEGNKLYLTVIG
;
A
#
# COMPACT_ATOMS: atom_id res chain seq x y z
N MET A 1 39.65 -12.86 0.65
CA MET A 1 38.51 -12.17 1.30
C MET A 1 38.04 -13.01 2.48
N SER A 2 37.94 -12.44 3.70
CA SER A 2 37.57 -13.21 4.91
C SER A 2 36.09 -13.63 4.90
N ILE A 3 35.76 -14.80 5.47
CA ILE A 3 34.38 -15.31 5.63
C ILE A 3 33.46 -14.29 6.32
N ARG A 4 34.01 -13.43 7.19
CA ARG A 4 33.29 -12.36 7.88
C ARG A 4 32.79 -11.29 6.89
N VAL A 5 33.64 -10.92 5.93
CA VAL A 5 33.31 -9.93 4.89
C VAL A 5 32.28 -10.51 3.91
N LEU A 6 32.44 -11.78 3.54
CA LEU A 6 31.49 -12.46 2.65
C LEU A 6 30.08 -12.54 3.24
N ARG A 7 29.94 -12.90 4.51
CA ARG A 7 28.63 -12.93 5.21
C ARG A 7 27.97 -11.54 5.26
N PHE A 8 28.77 -10.50 5.48
CA PHE A 8 28.28 -9.12 5.53
C PHE A 8 27.76 -8.67 4.15
N MET A 9 28.48 -8.99 3.08
CA MET A 9 28.07 -8.68 1.71
C MET A 9 26.78 -9.41 1.31
N ILE A 10 26.63 -10.69 1.69
CA ILE A 10 25.40 -11.45 1.45
C ILE A 10 24.21 -10.82 2.19
N GLY A 11 24.39 -10.44 3.46
CA GLY A 11 23.35 -9.76 4.23
C GLY A 11 22.97 -8.39 3.64
N LEU A 12 23.95 -7.62 3.17
CA LEU A 12 23.72 -6.33 2.53
C LEU A 12 22.99 -6.47 1.19
N ILE A 13 23.38 -7.44 0.35
CA ILE A 13 22.69 -7.73 -0.92
C ILE A 13 21.25 -8.18 -0.66
N ALA A 14 21.04 -9.02 0.35
CA ALA A 14 19.68 -9.42 0.75
C ALA A 14 18.85 -8.20 1.17
N LEU A 15 19.40 -7.28 1.98
CA LEU A 15 18.71 -6.07 2.41
C LEU A 15 18.31 -5.14 1.23
N VAL A 16 19.18 -4.99 0.23
CA VAL A 16 18.94 -4.14 -0.95
C VAL A 16 17.88 -4.71 -1.88
N LYS A 17 17.65 -6.04 -1.88
CA LYS A 17 16.64 -6.69 -2.74
C LYS A 17 15.17 -6.51 -2.30
N PHE A 18 14.91 -5.91 -1.15
CA PHE A 18 13.54 -5.78 -0.59
C PHE A 18 12.90 -4.40 -0.75
N SER A 19 13.48 -3.48 -1.52
CA SER A 19 13.03 -2.08 -1.56
C SER A 19 12.47 -1.62 -2.91
N ASP A 20 11.81 -2.50 -3.66
CA ASP A 20 11.06 -2.08 -4.87
C ASP A 20 9.78 -1.35 -4.44
N ILE A 21 9.91 -0.05 -4.13
CA ILE A 21 8.77 0.84 -3.93
C ILE A 21 8.25 1.23 -5.32
N TYR A 22 7.03 0.82 -5.62
CA TYR A 22 6.35 1.13 -6.88
C TYR A 22 5.20 2.11 -6.64
N ALA A 23 5.02 3.07 -7.56
CA ALA A 23 3.96 4.06 -7.52
C ALA A 23 3.27 4.14 -8.89
N VAL A 24 1.95 4.20 -8.88
CA VAL A 24 1.12 4.32 -10.08
C VAL A 24 0.14 5.46 -9.86
N GLU A 25 -0.02 6.29 -10.89
CA GLU A 25 -1.06 7.31 -10.94
C GLU A 25 -2.25 6.80 -11.73
N TYR A 26 -3.45 7.07 -11.21
CA TYR A 26 -4.71 6.73 -11.86
C TYR A 26 -5.52 8.01 -12.03
N GLU A 27 -6.14 8.16 -13.19
CA GLU A 27 -7.11 9.21 -13.43
C GLU A 27 -8.46 8.81 -12.81
N LEU A 28 -9.02 9.69 -11.98
CA LEU A 28 -10.32 9.47 -11.35
C LEU A 28 -11.40 10.16 -12.17
N GLU A 29 -12.16 9.38 -12.93
CA GLU A 29 -13.32 9.87 -13.66
C GLU A 29 -14.57 9.88 -12.78
N ALA A 30 -15.38 10.94 -12.90
CA ALA A 30 -16.61 11.06 -12.14
C ALA A 30 -17.57 9.90 -12.41
N ASN A 31 -18.16 9.36 -11.34
CA ASN A 31 -19.12 8.24 -11.36
C ASN A 31 -18.55 6.90 -11.86
N ASN A 32 -17.22 6.76 -11.93
CA ASN A 32 -16.58 5.52 -12.32
C ASN A 32 -15.94 4.79 -11.12
N LEU A 33 -15.96 3.46 -11.19
CA LEU A 33 -15.29 2.62 -10.21
C LEU A 33 -13.84 2.41 -10.61
N LEU A 34 -12.92 2.85 -9.75
CA LEU A 34 -11.50 2.56 -9.89
C LEU A 34 -11.18 1.20 -9.25
N LYS A 35 -10.58 0.30 -10.03
CA LYS A 35 -10.09 -1.00 -9.54
C LYS A 35 -8.58 -0.92 -9.37
N LEU A 36 -8.13 -1.16 -8.14
CA LEU A 36 -6.72 -1.13 -7.77
C LEU A 36 -6.29 -2.52 -7.31
N GLU A 37 -5.10 -2.94 -7.70
CA GLU A 37 -4.42 -4.07 -7.08
C GLU A 37 -3.65 -3.56 -5.85
N ILE A 38 -3.86 -4.22 -4.72
CA ILE A 38 -3.13 -3.95 -3.48
C ILE A 38 -2.08 -5.04 -3.27
N SER A 39 -1.01 -4.72 -2.55
CA SER A 39 0.02 -5.69 -2.23
C SER A 39 -0.53 -6.75 -1.27
N ASP A 40 -0.05 -7.98 -1.46
CA ASP A 40 -0.30 -9.14 -0.61
C ASP A 40 0.58 -9.18 0.65
N SER A 41 1.66 -8.41 0.67
CA SER A 41 2.78 -8.58 1.60
C SER A 41 3.20 -7.29 2.31
N VAL A 42 2.92 -6.12 1.73
CA VAL A 42 3.22 -4.82 2.32
C VAL A 42 2.00 -3.89 2.28
N PRO A 43 1.93 -2.86 3.13
CA PRO A 43 0.84 -1.89 3.06
C PRO A 43 0.82 -1.16 1.72
N THR A 44 -0.35 -1.05 1.10
CA THR A 44 -0.57 -0.18 -0.05
C THR A 44 -0.97 1.21 0.43
N ARG A 45 -0.28 2.24 -0.07
CA ARG A 45 -0.59 3.65 0.22
C ARG A 45 -1.37 4.28 -0.94
N ILE A 46 -2.51 4.88 -0.65
CA ILE A 46 -3.34 5.64 -1.59
C ILE A 46 -3.33 7.11 -1.21
N ASN A 47 -3.23 7.98 -2.22
CA ASN A 47 -3.30 9.42 -2.11
C ASN A 47 -4.27 10.00 -3.15
N LEU A 48 -4.92 11.11 -2.82
CA LEU A 48 -5.57 11.97 -3.79
C LEU A 48 -4.63 13.13 -4.14
N LYS A 49 -4.37 13.34 -5.42
CA LYS A 49 -3.47 14.42 -5.84
C LYS A 49 -4.13 15.76 -5.56
N ASP A 50 -3.39 16.67 -4.91
CA ASP A 50 -3.83 18.02 -4.56
C ASP A 50 -5.05 18.11 -3.62
N GLU A 51 -5.53 16.97 -3.09
CA GLU A 51 -6.64 16.87 -2.14
C GLU A 51 -6.20 16.13 -0.86
N LYS A 52 -6.94 16.34 0.23
CA LYS A 52 -6.69 15.64 1.50
C LYS A 52 -7.84 14.68 1.75
N ILE A 53 -7.54 13.42 2.01
CA ILE A 53 -8.57 12.46 2.42
C ILE A 53 -9.17 12.91 3.76
N ASN A 54 -10.44 13.29 3.74
CA ASN A 54 -11.20 13.81 4.88
C ASN A 54 -12.01 12.73 5.57
N ASP A 55 -12.51 11.76 4.81
CA ASP A 55 -13.33 10.67 5.34
C ASP A 55 -13.21 9.41 4.47
N ILE A 56 -13.47 8.25 5.08
CA ILE A 56 -13.42 6.95 4.41
C ILE A 56 -14.56 6.08 4.91
N LEU A 57 -15.37 5.59 3.98
CA LEU A 57 -16.33 4.53 4.24
C LEU A 57 -15.76 3.19 3.78
N VAL A 58 -15.58 2.27 4.72
CA VAL A 58 -15.12 0.91 4.45
C VAL A 58 -16.29 -0.05 4.58
N TYR A 59 -16.54 -0.85 3.54
CA TYR A 59 -17.54 -1.91 3.61
C TYR A 59 -16.91 -3.14 4.29
N PRO A 60 -17.37 -3.53 5.49
CA PRO A 60 -16.68 -4.54 6.28
C PRO A 60 -16.88 -5.93 5.68
N GLN A 61 -15.77 -6.55 5.26
CA GLN A 61 -15.69 -8.00 5.05
C GLN A 61 -14.61 -8.67 5.94
N ASN A 62 -14.14 -8.01 7.01
CA ASN A 62 -13.22 -8.54 8.03
C ASN A 62 -11.80 -8.95 7.55
N THR A 63 -11.32 -8.49 6.39
CA THR A 63 -10.17 -9.12 5.71
C THR A 63 -8.95 -8.23 5.53
N VAL A 64 -9.04 -6.94 5.86
CA VAL A 64 -7.96 -5.95 5.67
C VAL A 64 -8.02 -4.89 6.77
N GLU A 65 -6.87 -4.29 7.07
CA GLU A 65 -6.79 -3.13 7.97
C GLU A 65 -6.64 -1.86 7.13
N VAL A 66 -7.44 -0.85 7.47
CA VAL A 66 -7.50 0.42 6.74
C VAL A 66 -7.24 1.54 7.75
N VAL A 67 -6.21 2.34 7.50
CA VAL A 67 -5.78 3.42 8.40
C VAL A 67 -5.67 4.74 7.63
N VAL A 68 -6.28 5.78 8.17
CA VAL A 68 -6.06 7.17 7.71
C VAL A 68 -4.91 7.74 8.51
N HIS A 69 -3.81 8.06 7.84
CA HIS A 69 -2.65 8.67 8.48
C HIS A 69 -2.82 10.18 8.60
N GLU A 70 -2.19 10.78 9.60
CA GLU A 70 -2.24 12.22 9.88
C GLU A 70 -1.81 13.10 8.69
N SER A 71 -0.96 12.56 7.82
CA SER A 71 -0.50 13.21 6.59
C SER A 71 -1.55 13.26 5.46
N GLY A 72 -2.76 12.72 5.67
CA GLY A 72 -3.83 12.68 4.67
C GLY A 72 -3.76 11.50 3.70
N TYR A 73 -2.90 10.51 3.97
CA TYR A 73 -2.81 9.28 3.17
C TYR A 73 -3.66 8.17 3.75
N LEU A 74 -4.15 7.31 2.86
CA LEU A 74 -4.81 6.07 3.22
C LEU A 74 -3.83 4.91 3.11
N PHE A 75 -3.70 4.11 4.16
CA PHE A 75 -2.92 2.87 4.16
C PHE A 75 -3.85 1.67 4.27
N ILE A 76 -3.60 0.68 3.42
CA ILE A 76 -4.33 -0.59 3.38
C ILE A 76 -3.31 -1.69 3.64
N ALA A 77 -3.43 -2.38 4.77
CA ALA A 77 -2.58 -3.52 5.12
C ALA A 77 -3.36 -4.84 4.90
N PRO A 78 -2.81 -5.78 4.13
CA PRO A 78 -3.43 -7.09 3.93
C PRO A 78 -3.42 -7.89 5.24
N ARG A 79 -4.54 -8.52 5.60
CA ARG A 79 -4.60 -9.48 6.74
C ARG A 79 -4.70 -10.93 6.29
N GLN A 80 -5.34 -11.19 5.15
CA GLN A 80 -5.48 -12.52 4.54
C GLN A 80 -5.51 -12.42 3.01
N GLU A 81 -4.91 -13.40 2.34
CA GLU A 81 -4.82 -13.49 0.88
C GLU A 81 -6.21 -13.66 0.23
N GLY A 82 -6.44 -13.02 -0.92
CA GLY A 82 -7.60 -13.31 -1.78
C GLY A 82 -8.90 -12.51 -1.54
N ASN A 83 -8.87 -11.42 -0.76
CA ASN A 83 -10.09 -10.67 -0.44
C ASN A 83 -10.23 -9.35 -1.20
N LYS A 84 -11.45 -9.08 -1.69
CA LYS A 84 -11.81 -7.81 -2.31
C LYS A 84 -12.13 -6.79 -1.21
N LEU A 85 -11.51 -5.62 -1.31
CA LEU A 85 -11.81 -4.47 -0.48
C LEU A 85 -12.64 -3.47 -1.28
N TYR A 86 -13.76 -3.05 -0.71
CA TYR A 86 -14.59 -1.96 -1.24
C TYR A 86 -14.49 -0.78 -0.28
N LEU A 87 -14.09 0.38 -0.81
CA LEU A 87 -13.91 1.61 -0.06
C LEU A 87 -14.43 2.80 -0.86
N THR A 88 -14.97 3.78 -0.15
CA THR A 88 -15.28 5.10 -0.67
C THR A 88 -14.36 6.09 0.03
N VAL A 89 -13.56 6.81 -0.75
CA VAL A 89 -12.64 7.84 -0.27
C VAL A 89 -13.25 9.21 -0.58
N ILE A 90 -13.25 10.10 0.40
CA ILE A 90 -13.77 11.47 0.26
C ILE A 90 -12.60 12.43 0.51
N GLY A 91 -12.28 13.24 -0.50
CA GLY A 91 -11.24 14.29 -0.47
C GLY A 91 -11.70 15.62 0.10
#